data_AF-A0A966IXM6-F1
#
_entry.id   AF-A0A966IXM6-F1
#
_cell.length_a   1.000
_cell.length_b   1.000
_cell.length_c   1.000
_cell.angle_alpha   90.00
_cell.angle_beta   90.00
_cell.angle_gamma   90.00
#
_symmetry.space_group_name_H-M   'P 1'
#
loop_
_entity.id
_entity.type
_entity.pdbx_description
1 polymer ?
#
loop_
_entity_poly.entity_id
_entity_poly.type
_entity_poly.pdbx_seq_one_letter_code
_entity_poly.pdbx_strand_id
1 'polypeptide(L)'
;MNLIKSTGTFGFFTIISRLLGYLRDILIAIFLGAGFLADAFFVAFRIPNTFRRLFAEGTFNAAFVPSYAAEITKGKKSSNEFANAIFNLLFLSLFFLVLLIEIFMPAFVSLIAPGFTDDKSKMELAVLLTRITFPFLFFISLASFFSAILNSHNKFAAASAAPIILNLVLISILIFSKKLNDE
;
A
#
# COMPACT_ATOMS: atom_id res chain seq x y z
N MET A 1 -8.37 8.71 -28.15
CA MET A 1 -7.81 9.13 -26.84
C MET A 1 -6.48 9.80 -27.10
N ASN A 2 -6.23 11.00 -26.57
CA ASN A 2 -4.97 11.70 -26.86
C ASN A 2 -3.88 11.15 -25.93
N LEU A 3 -3.06 10.22 -26.43
CA LEU A 3 -2.08 9.46 -25.65
C LEU A 3 -1.17 10.38 -24.82
N ILE A 4 -0.77 11.51 -25.41
CA ILE A 4 0.04 12.56 -24.78
C ILE A 4 -0.63 13.12 -23.52
N LYS A 5 -1.95 13.35 -23.57
CA LYS A 5 -2.71 13.88 -22.42
C LYS A 5 -2.79 12.84 -21.29
N SER A 6 -3.12 11.59 -21.62
CA SER A 6 -3.25 10.52 -20.62
C SER A 6 -1.90 10.19 -19.95
N THR A 7 -0.84 10.03 -20.75
CA THR A 7 0.52 9.79 -20.25
C THR A 7 1.03 10.98 -19.44
N GLY A 8 0.80 12.21 -19.90
CA GLY A 8 1.18 13.43 -19.17
C GLY A 8 0.49 13.54 -17.81
N THR A 9 -0.81 13.29 -17.74
CA THR A 9 -1.56 13.29 -16.47
C THR A 9 -1.06 12.20 -15.52
N PHE A 10 -0.91 10.96 -16.00
CA PHE A 10 -0.39 9.85 -15.19
C PHE A 10 1.02 10.16 -14.64
N GLY A 11 1.91 10.64 -15.50
CA GLY A 11 3.28 11.02 -15.13
C GLY A 11 3.32 12.13 -14.09
N PHE A 12 2.50 13.18 -14.26
CA PHE A 12 2.40 14.30 -13.32
C PHE A 12 1.99 13.84 -11.91
N PHE A 13 0.90 13.09 -11.80
CA PHE A 13 0.44 12.58 -10.49
C PHE A 13 1.45 11.59 -9.87
N THR A 14 2.14 10.79 -10.69
CA THR A 14 3.19 9.90 -10.22
C THR A 14 4.38 10.67 -9.64
N ILE A 15 4.83 11.73 -10.30
CA ILE A 15 5.93 12.58 -9.82
C ILE A 15 5.55 13.23 -8.48
N ILE A 16 4.34 13.81 -8.39
CA ILE A 16 3.85 14.41 -7.13
C ILE A 16 3.83 13.37 -6.01
N SER A 17 3.29 12.18 -6.28
CA SER A 17 3.26 11.10 -5.29
C SER A 17 4.65 10.71 -4.81
N ARG A 18 5.64 10.61 -5.72
CA ARG A 18 7.03 10.29 -5.38
C ARG A 18 7.70 11.39 -4.56
N LEU A 19 7.48 12.66 -4.91
CA LEU A 19 8.02 13.80 -4.16
C LEU A 19 7.42 13.87 -2.74
N LEU A 20 6.12 13.65 -2.59
CA LEU A 20 5.47 13.59 -1.27
C LEU A 20 5.94 12.37 -0.47
N GLY A 21 6.14 11.22 -1.12
CA GLY A 21 6.70 10.04 -0.46
C GLY A 21 8.12 10.30 0.05
N TYR A 22 8.95 10.96 -0.76
CA TYR A 22 10.28 11.37 -0.35
C TYR A 22 10.27 12.35 0.83
N LEU A 23 9.38 13.35 0.78
CA LEU A 23 9.21 14.30 1.89
C LEU A 23 8.76 13.57 3.18
N ARG A 24 7.81 12.65 3.07
CA ARG A 24 7.38 11.80 4.19
C ARG A 24 8.56 11.05 4.79
N ASP A 25 9.40 10.42 3.95
CA ASP A 25 10.54 9.64 4.43
C ASP A 25 11.60 10.52 5.12
N ILE A 26 11.82 11.74 4.63
CA ILE A 26 12.65 12.75 5.34
C ILE A 26 12.05 13.09 6.70
N LEU A 27 10.74 13.35 6.78
CA LEU A 27 10.10 13.67 8.05
C LEU A 27 10.20 12.49 9.03
N ILE A 28 9.93 11.27 8.59
CA ILE A 28 10.11 10.05 9.39
C ILE A 28 11.54 9.99 9.95
N ALA A 29 12.56 10.25 9.12
CA ALA A 29 13.96 10.26 9.58
C ALA A 29 14.26 11.39 10.59
N ILE A 30 13.64 12.57 10.42
CA ILE A 30 13.78 13.70 11.36
C ILE A 30 13.13 13.37 12.72
N PHE A 31 11.95 12.76 12.70
CA PHE A 31 11.16 12.49 13.92
C PHE A 31 11.62 11.24 14.66
N LEU A 32 11.89 10.13 13.96
CA LEU A 32 12.30 8.87 14.59
C LEU A 32 13.82 8.72 14.71
N GLY A 33 14.60 9.51 13.98
CA GLY A 33 16.06 9.43 13.95
C GLY A 33 16.58 8.10 13.39
N ALA A 34 17.74 7.67 13.89
CA ALA A 34 18.42 6.42 13.52
C ALA A 34 18.61 5.53 14.76
N GLY A 35 17.51 5.18 15.42
CA GLY A 35 17.51 4.39 16.65
C GLY A 35 16.54 3.21 16.63
N PHE A 36 16.42 2.57 17.79
CA PHE A 36 15.58 1.39 18.03
C PHE A 36 14.14 1.54 17.52
N LEU A 37 13.50 2.69 17.74
CA LEU A 37 12.13 2.97 17.30
C LEU A 37 12.03 3.03 15.77
N ALA A 38 12.99 3.68 15.12
CA ALA A 38 13.04 3.80 13.66
C ALA A 38 13.19 2.41 13.02
N ASP A 39 14.07 1.57 13.55
CA ASP A 39 14.28 0.20 13.07
C ASP A 39 12.99 -0.63 13.13
N ALA A 40 12.31 -0.61 14.28
CA ALA A 40 11.04 -1.33 14.47
C ALA A 40 9.93 -0.80 13.55
N PHE A 41 9.83 0.52 13.39
CA PHE A 41 8.89 1.15 12.48
C PHE A 41 9.16 0.75 11.02
N PHE A 42 10.41 0.80 10.55
CA PHE A 42 10.73 0.45 9.18
C PHE A 42 10.48 -1.04 8.88
N VAL A 43 10.76 -1.94 9.82
CA VAL A 43 10.38 -3.37 9.69
C VAL A 43 8.87 -3.50 9.53
N ALA A 44 8.10 -2.89 10.42
CA ALA A 44 6.63 -2.93 10.39
C ALA A 44 6.05 -2.30 9.12
N PHE A 45 6.68 -1.26 8.59
CA PHE A 45 6.19 -0.52 7.42
C PHE A 45 6.66 -1.11 6.08
N ARG A 46 7.73 -1.92 6.08
CA ARG A 46 8.30 -2.51 4.86
C ARG A 46 7.34 -3.47 4.17
N ILE A 47 6.72 -4.37 4.95
CA ILE A 47 5.88 -5.43 4.39
C ILE A 47 4.63 -4.85 3.70
N PRO A 48 3.82 -4.00 4.34
CA PRO A 48 2.65 -3.43 3.68
C PRO A 48 3.01 -2.60 2.44
N ASN A 49 4.15 -1.90 2.46
CA ASN A 49 4.62 -1.16 1.29
C ASN A 49 5.07 -2.05 0.13
N THR A 50 5.73 -3.18 0.40
CA THR A 50 6.09 -4.15 -0.65
C THR A 50 4.84 -4.66 -1.36
N PHE A 51 3.81 -5.04 -0.59
CA PHE A 51 2.54 -5.47 -1.17
C PHE A 51 1.82 -4.36 -1.92
N ARG A 52 1.79 -3.13 -1.39
CA ARG A 52 1.29 -1.96 -2.13
C ARG A 52 1.96 -1.86 -3.50
N ARG A 53 3.28 -1.99 -3.57
CA ARG A 53 4.02 -1.91 -4.85
C ARG A 53 3.66 -3.05 -5.80
N LEU A 54 3.55 -4.28 -5.30
CA LEU A 54 3.20 -5.45 -6.10
C LEU A 54 1.80 -5.35 -6.72
N PHE A 55 0.82 -4.86 -5.96
CA PHE A 55 -0.57 -4.75 -6.43
C PHE A 55 -0.84 -3.47 -7.21
N ALA A 56 -0.41 -2.31 -6.70
CA ALA A 56 -0.74 -0.99 -7.28
C ALA A 56 0.05 -0.69 -8.57
N GLU A 57 1.33 -1.03 -8.58
CA GLU A 57 2.27 -0.66 -9.64
C GLU A 57 2.81 -1.90 -10.39
N GLY A 58 2.61 -3.10 -9.85
CA GLY A 58 3.26 -4.33 -10.30
C GLY A 58 2.38 -5.30 -11.09
N THR A 59 2.68 -6.58 -10.91
CA THR A 59 2.19 -7.71 -11.72
C THR A 59 0.67 -7.82 -11.78
N PHE A 60 -0.03 -7.49 -10.69
CA PHE A 60 -1.50 -7.56 -10.67
C PHE A 60 -2.12 -6.62 -11.71
N ASN A 61 -1.71 -5.35 -11.71
CA ASN A 61 -2.27 -4.34 -12.60
C ASN A 61 -1.96 -4.67 -14.08
N ALA A 62 -0.73 -5.15 -14.34
CA ALA A 62 -0.29 -5.57 -15.66
C ALA A 62 -1.09 -6.77 -16.22
N ALA A 63 -1.53 -7.70 -15.37
CA ALA A 63 -2.36 -8.83 -15.78
C ALA A 63 -3.86 -8.47 -15.82
N PHE A 64 -4.36 -7.74 -14.82
CA PHE A 64 -5.78 -7.46 -14.66
C PHE A 64 -6.33 -6.51 -15.71
N VAL A 65 -5.64 -5.39 -15.98
CA VAL A 65 -6.12 -4.35 -16.91
C VAL A 65 -6.40 -4.90 -18.32
N PRO A 66 -5.49 -5.63 -18.99
CA PRO A 66 -5.77 -6.17 -20.32
C PRO A 66 -6.90 -7.21 -20.30
N SER A 67 -6.96 -8.08 -19.29
CA SER A 67 -8.05 -9.07 -19.16
C SER A 67 -9.41 -8.41 -18.95
N TYR A 68 -9.49 -7.43 -18.04
CA TYR A 68 -10.72 -6.70 -17.78
C TYR A 68 -11.14 -5.83 -18.99
N ALA A 69 -10.18 -5.23 -19.70
CA ALA A 69 -10.45 -4.49 -20.94
C ALA A 69 -11.06 -5.40 -22.02
N ALA A 70 -10.59 -6.64 -22.15
CA ALA A 70 -11.19 -7.63 -23.05
C ALA A 70 -12.64 -7.96 -22.65
N GLU A 71 -12.92 -8.11 -21.35
CA GLU A 71 -14.29 -8.35 -20.86
C GLU A 71 -15.22 -7.14 -21.05
N ILE A 72 -14.71 -5.91 -20.99
CA ILE A 72 -15.49 -4.69 -21.31
C ILE A 72 -16.03 -4.75 -22.74
N THR A 73 -15.27 -5.29 -23.70
CA THR A 73 -15.73 -5.42 -25.10
C THR A 73 -16.89 -6.39 -25.28
N LYS A 74 -17.03 -7.36 -24.38
CA LYS A 74 -18.15 -8.33 -24.36
C LYS A 74 -19.42 -7.78 -23.69
N GLY A 75 -19.33 -6.58 -23.13
CA GLY A 75 -20.44 -5.86 -22.52
C GLY A 75 -20.40 -5.83 -21.00
N LYS A 76 -21.21 -4.92 -20.43
CA LYS A 76 -21.20 -4.56 -19.00
C LYS A 76 -21.43 -5.75 -18.06
N LYS A 77 -22.25 -6.72 -18.46
CA LYS A 77 -22.52 -7.93 -17.66
C LYS A 77 -21.25 -8.77 -17.51
N SER A 78 -20.56 -9.06 -18.62
CA SER A 78 -19.32 -9.85 -18.66
C SER A 78 -18.23 -9.20 -17.82
N SER A 79 -18.00 -7.88 -17.99
CA SER A 79 -17.00 -7.15 -17.21
C SER A 79 -17.32 -7.16 -15.72
N ASN A 80 -18.59 -6.98 -15.33
CA ASN A 80 -18.99 -7.00 -13.92
C ASN A 80 -18.83 -8.39 -13.29
N GLU A 81 -19.22 -9.45 -13.99
CA GLU A 81 -19.04 -10.83 -13.52
C GLU A 81 -17.56 -11.15 -13.30
N PHE A 82 -16.70 -10.78 -14.26
CA PHE A 82 -15.25 -10.93 -14.13
C PHE A 82 -14.69 -10.14 -12.95
N ALA A 83 -15.02 -8.84 -12.85
CA ALA A 83 -14.54 -8.01 -11.75
C ALA A 83 -15.01 -8.54 -10.39
N ASN A 84 -16.26 -8.99 -10.26
CA ASN A 84 -16.78 -9.57 -9.03
C ASN A 84 -16.07 -10.87 -8.66
N ALA A 85 -15.79 -11.75 -9.64
CA ALA A 85 -15.06 -12.99 -9.40
C ALA A 85 -13.64 -12.71 -8.87
N ILE A 86 -12.91 -11.79 -9.51
CA ILE A 86 -11.56 -11.40 -9.07
C ILE A 86 -11.61 -10.68 -7.73
N PHE A 87 -12.58 -9.79 -7.51
CA PHE A 87 -12.74 -9.09 -6.23
C PHE A 87 -13.00 -10.07 -5.09
N ASN A 88 -13.91 -11.03 -5.25
CA ASN A 88 -14.23 -12.01 -4.22
C ASN A 88 -13.01 -12.89 -3.89
N LEU A 89 -12.27 -13.34 -4.91
CA LEU A 89 -11.05 -14.10 -4.71
C LEU A 89 -9.99 -13.28 -3.97
N LEU A 90 -9.77 -12.03 -4.39
CA LEU A 90 -8.82 -11.11 -3.77
C LEU A 90 -9.21 -10.80 -2.32
N PHE A 91 -10.48 -10.47 -2.09
CA PHE A 91 -11.01 -10.15 -0.77
C PHE A 91 -10.84 -11.34 0.18
N LEU A 92 -11.30 -12.53 -0.19
CA LEU A 92 -11.24 -13.71 0.68
C LEU A 92 -9.79 -14.13 0.94
N SER A 93 -8.95 -14.17 -0.10
CA SER A 93 -7.53 -14.54 0.07
C SER A 93 -6.80 -13.57 0.99
N LEU A 94 -6.99 -12.26 0.82
CA LEU A 94 -6.38 -11.26 1.68
C LEU A 94 -6.95 -11.28 3.10
N PHE A 95 -8.26 -11.52 3.25
CA PHE A 95 -8.90 -11.60 4.56
C PHE A 95 -8.30 -12.75 5.39
N PHE A 96 -8.25 -13.96 4.83
CA PHE A 96 -7.66 -15.10 5.51
C PHE A 96 -6.15 -14.95 5.70
N LEU A 97 -5.43 -14.36 4.74
CA LEU A 97 -4.00 -14.08 4.87
C LEU A 97 -3.73 -13.13 6.05
N VAL A 98 -4.46 -12.02 6.14
CA VAL A 98 -4.30 -11.05 7.22
C VAL A 98 -4.64 -11.70 8.57
N LEU A 99 -5.75 -12.42 8.68
CA LEU A 99 -6.09 -13.12 9.92
C LEU A 99 -5.02 -14.14 10.33
N LEU A 100 -4.52 -14.94 9.39
CA LEU A 100 -3.50 -15.94 9.67
C LEU A 100 -2.22 -15.28 10.19
N ILE A 101 -1.73 -14.25 9.51
CA ILE A 101 -0.49 -13.58 9.91
C ILE A 101 -0.66 -12.79 11.21
N GLU A 102 -1.83 -12.20 11.49
CA GLU A 102 -2.11 -11.53 12.77
C GLU A 102 -2.00 -12.50 13.96
N ILE A 103 -2.55 -13.72 13.81
CA ILE A 103 -2.45 -14.78 14.82
C ILE A 103 -0.99 -15.18 15.03
N PHE A 104 -0.25 -15.39 13.95
CA PHE A 104 1.15 -15.84 13.98
C PHE A 104 2.18 -14.69 13.89
N MET A 105 1.80 -13.47 14.27
CA MET A 105 2.63 -12.28 14.07
C MET A 105 4.03 -12.39 14.66
N PRO A 106 4.24 -12.91 15.90
CA PRO A 106 5.59 -13.05 16.45
C PRO A 106 6.52 -13.93 15.59
N ALA A 107 6.01 -15.04 15.07
CA ALA A 107 6.76 -15.93 14.18
C ALA A 107 6.98 -15.30 12.80
N PHE A 108 6.02 -14.52 12.31
CA PHE A 108 6.17 -13.77 11.07
C PHE A 108 7.26 -12.70 11.18
N VAL A 109 7.26 -11.92 12.27
CA VAL A 109 8.25 -10.87 12.51
C VAL A 109 9.66 -11.45 12.71
N SER A 110 9.80 -12.57 13.42
CA SER A 110 11.11 -13.22 13.58
C SER A 110 11.69 -13.73 12.25
N LEU A 111 10.86 -14.10 11.28
CA LEU A 111 11.30 -14.51 9.95
C LEU A 111 11.79 -13.32 9.10
N ILE A 112 11.09 -12.19 9.15
CA ILE A 112 11.42 -11.00 8.33
C ILE A 112 12.52 -10.13 8.96
N ALA A 113 12.67 -10.19 10.29
CA ALA A 113 13.63 -9.42 11.07
C ALA A 113 14.37 -10.33 12.07
N PRO A 114 15.15 -11.32 11.60
CA PRO A 114 15.87 -12.24 12.47
C PRO A 114 16.87 -11.51 13.37
N GLY A 115 17.41 -10.36 12.94
CA GLY A 115 18.32 -9.55 13.77
C GLY A 115 17.68 -8.94 15.03
N PHE A 116 16.37 -9.10 15.25
CA PHE A 116 15.70 -8.64 16.47
C PHE A 116 15.45 -9.78 17.46
N THR A 117 15.76 -11.04 17.13
CA THR A 117 15.46 -12.20 17.99
C THR A 117 16.23 -12.17 19.31
N ASP A 118 17.40 -11.54 19.33
CA ASP A 118 18.27 -11.47 20.50
C ASP A 118 17.87 -10.33 21.46
N ASP A 119 17.02 -9.39 21.01
CA ASP A 119 16.50 -8.27 21.79
C ASP A 119 14.97 -8.39 21.93
N LYS A 120 14.55 -8.89 23.09
CA LYS A 120 13.13 -9.13 23.39
C LYS A 120 12.29 -7.86 23.29
N SER A 121 12.80 -6.72 23.77
CA SER A 121 12.08 -5.45 23.72
C SER A 121 11.92 -4.98 22.28
N LYS A 122 12.95 -5.15 21.44
CA LYS A 122 12.88 -4.82 20.00
C LYS A 122 11.88 -5.66 19.26
N MET A 123 11.87 -6.97 19.56
CA MET A 123 10.91 -7.90 18.98
C MET A 123 9.47 -7.55 19.37
N GLU A 124 9.20 -7.26 20.65
CA GLU A 124 7.87 -6.90 21.13
C GLU A 124 7.33 -5.63 20.44
N LEU A 125 8.17 -4.60 20.32
CA LEU A 125 7.78 -3.38 19.62
C LEU A 125 7.53 -3.63 18.12
N ALA A 126 8.43 -4.36 17.46
CA ALA A 126 8.27 -4.67 16.04
C ALA A 126 7.01 -5.49 15.77
N VAL A 127 6.68 -6.45 16.64
CA VAL A 127 5.42 -7.21 16.59
C VAL A 127 4.22 -6.29 16.75
N LEU A 128 4.21 -5.43 17.78
CA LEU A 128 3.11 -4.50 18.01
C LEU A 128 2.89 -3.58 16.80
N LEU A 129 3.94 -2.93 16.32
CA LEU A 129 3.85 -2.03 15.18
C LEU A 129 3.40 -2.78 13.92
N THR A 130 3.88 -4.00 13.70
CA THR A 130 3.47 -4.81 12.55
C THR A 130 2.00 -5.20 12.65
N ARG A 131 1.47 -5.58 13.83
CA ARG A 131 0.01 -5.81 14.00
C ARG A 131 -0.84 -4.61 13.65
N ILE A 132 -0.36 -3.41 13.97
CA ILE A 132 -1.08 -2.18 13.66
C ILE A 132 -1.06 -1.91 12.15
N THR A 133 0.08 -2.13 11.49
CA THR A 133 0.26 -1.78 10.07
C THR A 133 -0.15 -2.91 9.12
N PHE A 134 -0.17 -4.17 9.52
CA PHE A 134 -0.43 -5.29 8.61
C PHE A 134 -1.83 -5.26 7.97
N PRO A 135 -2.92 -4.91 8.68
CA PRO A 135 -4.25 -4.80 8.08
C PRO A 135 -4.31 -3.77 6.94
N PHE A 136 -3.41 -2.79 6.89
CA PHE A 136 -3.29 -1.86 5.77
C PHE A 136 -3.09 -2.58 4.43
N LEU A 137 -2.41 -3.73 4.42
CA LEU A 137 -2.21 -4.58 3.25
C LEU A 137 -3.52 -4.95 2.56
N PHE A 138 -4.56 -5.26 3.34
CA PHE A 138 -5.88 -5.60 2.84
C PHE A 138 -6.49 -4.42 2.06
N PHE A 139 -6.55 -3.26 2.71
CA PHE A 139 -7.16 -2.07 2.15
C PHE A 139 -6.42 -1.54 0.93
N ILE A 140 -5.08 -1.52 0.98
CA ILE A 140 -4.29 -0.97 -0.12
C ILE A 140 -4.36 -1.85 -1.38
N SER A 141 -4.47 -3.16 -1.21
CA SER A 141 -4.64 -4.11 -2.32
C SER A 141 -6.02 -3.97 -2.97
N LEU A 142 -7.08 -3.78 -2.19
CA LEU A 142 -8.42 -3.49 -2.71
C LEU A 142 -8.49 -2.12 -3.40
N ALA A 143 -7.89 -1.09 -2.81
CA ALA A 143 -7.80 0.24 -3.44
C ALA A 143 -7.07 0.15 -4.80
N SER A 144 -6.00 -0.62 -4.87
CA SER A 144 -5.28 -0.92 -6.10
C SER A 144 -6.15 -1.60 -7.16
N PHE A 145 -6.95 -2.59 -6.76
CA PHE A 145 -7.90 -3.25 -7.66
C PHE A 145 -8.88 -2.25 -8.28
N PHE A 146 -9.45 -1.34 -7.47
CA PHE A 146 -10.33 -0.29 -7.99
C PHE A 146 -9.59 0.69 -8.90
N SER A 147 -8.33 1.04 -8.58
CA SER A 147 -7.48 1.83 -9.47
C SER A 147 -7.25 1.15 -10.82
N ALA A 148 -7.11 -0.18 -10.86
CA ALA A 148 -6.95 -0.94 -12.10
C ALA A 148 -8.25 -0.92 -12.95
N ILE A 149 -9.42 -1.02 -12.32
CA ILE A 149 -10.71 -0.81 -12.99
C ILE A 149 -10.80 0.62 -13.56
N LEU A 150 -10.45 1.64 -12.78
CA LEU A 150 -10.45 3.04 -13.23
C LEU A 150 -9.51 3.27 -14.42
N ASN A 151 -8.30 2.70 -14.39
CA ASN A 151 -7.35 2.76 -15.50
C ASN A 151 -7.93 2.11 -16.76
N SER A 152 -8.62 0.98 -16.63
CA SER A 152 -9.28 0.31 -17.76
C SER A 152 -10.42 1.14 -18.37
N HIS A 153 -11.02 2.04 -17.58
CA HIS A 153 -11.99 3.04 -18.03
C HIS A 153 -11.37 4.40 -18.37
N ASN A 154 -10.05 4.46 -18.55
CA ASN A 154 -9.29 5.67 -18.89
C ASN A 154 -9.34 6.80 -17.84
N LYS A 155 -9.66 6.48 -16.59
CA LYS A 155 -9.69 7.42 -15.44
C LYS A 155 -8.37 7.43 -14.69
N PHE A 156 -7.27 7.69 -15.41
CA PHE A 156 -5.90 7.61 -14.91
C PHE A 156 -5.58 8.57 -13.75
N ALA A 157 -6.16 9.77 -13.76
CA ALA A 157 -5.94 10.77 -12.71
C ALA A 157 -6.41 10.28 -11.33
N ALA A 158 -7.64 9.75 -11.27
CA ALA A 158 -8.23 9.22 -10.04
C ALA A 158 -7.43 8.03 -9.49
N ALA A 159 -7.00 7.12 -10.37
CA ALA A 159 -6.17 5.98 -9.99
C ALA A 159 -4.78 6.39 -9.47
N SER A 160 -4.15 7.38 -10.11
CA SER A 160 -2.79 7.83 -9.78
C SER A 160 -2.73 8.76 -8.57
N ALA A 161 -3.86 9.37 -8.19
CA ALA A 161 -3.94 10.28 -7.05
C ALA A 161 -4.10 9.55 -5.70
N ALA A 162 -4.50 8.27 -5.67
CA ALA A 162 -4.72 7.55 -4.42
C ALA A 162 -3.50 7.55 -3.46
N PRO A 163 -2.24 7.35 -3.92
CA PRO A 163 -1.07 7.40 -3.05
C PRO A 163 -0.77 8.80 -2.48
N ILE A 164 -1.23 9.87 -3.14
CA ILE A 164 -1.06 11.25 -2.65
C ILE A 164 -1.79 11.43 -1.33
N ILE A 165 -3.03 10.92 -1.23
CA ILE A 165 -3.84 11.01 -0.02
C ILE A 165 -3.13 10.35 1.15
N LEU A 166 -2.58 9.15 0.96
CA LEU A 166 -1.82 8.44 2.00
C LEU A 166 -0.62 9.26 2.49
N ASN A 167 0.17 9.81 1.57
CA ASN A 167 1.34 10.62 1.94
C ASN A 167 0.93 11.90 2.67
N LEU A 168 -0.13 12.58 2.23
CA LEU A 168 -0.63 13.78 2.90
C LEU A 168 -1.10 13.48 4.33
N VAL A 169 -1.80 12.37 4.55
CA VAL A 169 -2.24 11.95 5.89
C VAL A 169 -1.04 11.68 6.79
N LEU A 170 -0.04 10.92 6.32
CA LEU A 170 1.16 10.61 7.11
C LEU A 170 1.97 11.87 7.45
N ILE A 171 2.17 12.77 6.47
CA ILE A 171 2.85 14.05 6.68
C ILE A 171 2.09 14.89 7.71
N SER A 172 0.75 14.96 7.60
CA SER A 172 -0.09 15.74 8.52
C SER A 172 -0.01 15.20 9.95
N ILE A 173 -0.03 13.88 10.12
CA ILE A 173 0.10 13.23 11.42
C ILE A 173 1.46 13.54 12.04
N LEU A 174 2.56 13.44 11.29
CA LEU A 174 3.91 13.75 11.79
C LEU A 174 4.03 15.22 12.24
N ILE A 175 3.51 16.15 11.43
CA ILE A 175 3.51 17.58 11.79
C ILE A 175 2.65 17.85 13.03
N PHE A 176 1.50 17.19 13.14
CA PHE A 176 0.60 17.35 14.27
C PHE A 176 1.16 16.73 15.56
N SER A 177 1.82 15.57 15.47
CA SER A 177 2.52 14.92 16.60
C SER A 177 3.56 15.85 17.21
N LYS A 178 4.32 16.57 16.37
CA LYS A 178 5.26 17.61 16.84
C LYS A 178 4.59 18.68 17.71
N LYS A 179 3.35 19.03 17.38
CA LYS A 179 2.58 20.06 18.08
C LYS A 179 2.04 19.57 19.42
N LEU A 180 1.89 18.25 19.61
CA LEU A 180 1.43 17.66 20.87
C LEU A 180 2.53 17.55 21.93
N ASN A 181 3.81 17.77 21.58
CA ASN A 181 4.94 17.64 22.50
C ASN A 181 5.11 16.21 23.09
N ASP A 182 4.58 15.20 22.41
CA ASP A 182 4.93 13.79 22.64
C ASP A 182 6.33 13.54 22.05
N GLU A 183 7.37 13.94 22.79
CA GLU A 183 8.75 13.42 22.62
C GLU A 183 8.97 12.18 23.49
#